data_AF-A0A6C0AZA3-F1
#
_entry.id   AF-A0A6C0AZA3-F1
#
_cell.length_a   1.000
_cell.length_b   1.000
_cell.length_c   1.000
_cell.angle_alpha   90.00
_cell.angle_beta   90.00
_cell.angle_gamma   90.00
#
_symmetry.space_group_name_H-M   'P 1'
#
loop_
_entity.id
_entity.type
_entity.pdbx_description
1 polymer ?
#
loop_
_entity_poly.entity_id
_entity_poly.type
_entity_poly.pdbx_seq_one_letter_code
_entity_poly.pdbx_strand_id
1 'polypeptide(L)' 'MERGTTMLIHATIIGVVLYLLMLYVLKQSSVVAENRSILCAAVILIYMILFGHGLPTSINKNL' A
#
# COMPACT_ATOMS: atom_id res chain seq x y z
N MET A 1 -10.48 -6.99 12.95
CA MET A 1 -10.08 -7.04 11.53
C MET A 1 -11.00 -6.13 10.75
N GLU A 2 -10.44 -5.14 10.06
CA GLU A 2 -11.22 -4.24 9.20
C GLU A 2 -11.65 -4.96 7.92
N ARG A 3 -12.57 -4.35 7.17
CA ARG A 3 -13.05 -4.89 5.89
C ARG A 3 -11.93 -4.81 4.84
N GLY A 4 -11.83 -5.81 3.97
CA GLY A 4 -10.86 -5.80 2.85
C GLY A 4 -11.00 -4.59 1.92
N THR A 5 -12.21 -4.05 1.77
CA THR A 5 -12.44 -2.80 1.01
C THR A 5 -11.79 -1.59 1.67
N THR A 6 -11.79 -1.52 3.01
CA THR A 6 -11.10 -0.46 3.75
C THR A 6 -9.58 -0.57 3.55
N MET A 7 -9.05 -1.79 3.61
CA MET A 7 -7.61 -2.06 3.39
C MET A 7 -7.17 -1.67 1.98
N LEU A 8 -7.99 -1.97 0.97
CA LEU A 8 -7.76 -1.56 -0.41
C LEU A 8 -7.68 -0.04 -0.55
N ILE A 9 -8.66 0.69 -0.03
CA ILE A 9 -8.67 2.17 -0.07
C ILE A 9 -7.42 2.72 0.63
N HIS A 10 -7.06 2.16 1.78
CA HIS A 10 -5.89 2.60 2.54
C HIS A 10 -4.58 2.40 1.75
N ALA A 11 -4.38 1.20 1.18
CA ALA A 11 -3.20 0.91 0.37
C ALA A 11 -3.13 1.77 -0.90
N THR A 12 -4.28 2.04 -1.53
CA THR A 12 -4.35 2.95 -2.68
C THR A 12 -3.94 4.37 -2.31
N ILE A 13 -4.44 4.92 -1.20
CA ILE A 13 -4.05 6.26 -0.72
C ILE A 13 -2.55 6.31 -0.44
N ILE A 14 -1.99 5.30 0.24
CA ILE A 14 -0.55 5.23 0.50
C ILE A 14 0.25 5.17 -0.82
N GLY A 15 -0.21 4.36 -1.79
CA GLY A 15 0.41 4.28 -3.12
C GLY A 15 0.46 5.63 -3.84
N VAL A 16 -0.65 6.39 -3.82
CA VAL A 16 -0.70 7.74 -4.43
C VAL A 16 0.26 8.69 -3.72
N VAL A 17 0.30 8.68 -2.39
CA VAL A 17 1.25 9.51 -1.62
C VAL A 17 2.70 9.16 -1.97
N LEU A 18 3.03 7.86 -2.05
CA LEU A 18 4.36 7.40 -2.46
C LEU A 18 4.72 7.86 -3.89
N TYR A 19 3.79 7.77 -4.83
CA TYR A 19 3.99 8.27 -6.19
C TYR A 19 4.35 9.76 -6.19
N LEU A 20 3.57 10.59 -5.50
CA LEU A 20 3.80 12.03 -5.42
C LEU A 20 5.15 12.36 -4.77
N LEU A 21 5.53 11.63 -3.71
CA LEU A 21 6.84 11.78 -3.08
C LEU A 21 7.98 11.39 -4.04
N MET A 22 7.87 10.27 -4.74
CA MET A 22 8.87 9.84 -5.70
C MET A 22 9.04 10.83 -6.86
N LEU A 23 7.92 11.37 -7.34
CA LEU A 23 7.91 12.31 -8.46
C LEU A 23 8.46 13.69 -8.06
N TYR A 24 7.92 14.29 -6.99
CA TYR A 24 8.21 15.68 -6.66
C TYR A 24 9.38 15.87 -5.69
N VAL A 25 9.58 14.94 -4.75
CA VAL A 25 10.65 15.05 -3.74
C VAL A 25 11.90 14.32 -4.21
N LEU A 26 11.76 13.08 -4.67
CA LEU A 26 12.90 12.26 -5.12
C LEU A 26 13.27 12.49 -6.59
N LYS A 27 12.47 13.27 -7.33
CA LYS A 27 12.69 13.62 -8.75
C LYS A 27 12.88 12.40 -9.66
N GLN A 28 12.21 11.28 -9.35
CA GLN A 28 12.23 10.09 -10.20
C GLN A 28 11.42 10.33 -11.48
N SER A 29 11.73 9.60 -12.56
CA SER A 29 10.91 9.65 -13.76
C SER A 29 9.50 9.10 -13.48
N SER A 30 8.50 9.60 -14.21
CA SER A 30 7.09 9.21 -14.02
C SER A 30 6.89 7.69 -14.06
N VAL A 31 7.49 7.02 -15.04
CA VAL A 31 7.41 5.55 -15.21
C VAL A 31 8.03 4.81 -14.02
N VAL A 32 9.15 5.30 -13.48
CA VAL A 32 9.81 4.67 -12.33
C VAL A 32 8.99 4.90 -11.06
N ALA A 33 8.51 6.12 -10.84
CA ALA A 33 7.67 6.47 -9.69
C ALA A 33 6.35 5.66 -9.71
N GLU A 34 5.70 5.55 -10.87
CA GLU A 34 4.48 4.77 -11.05
C GLU A 34 4.70 3.28 -10.72
N ASN A 35 5.65 2.63 -11.41
CA ASN A 35 5.91 1.21 -11.19
C ASN A 35 6.29 0.88 -9.74
N ARG A 36 7.14 1.70 -9.12
CA ARG A 36 7.59 1.48 -7.74
C ARG A 36 6.50 1.75 -6.71
N SER A 37 5.73 2.83 -6.87
CA SER A 37 4.64 3.15 -5.94
C SER A 37 3.51 2.11 -6.00
N ILE A 38 3.16 1.61 -7.20
CA ILE A 38 2.19 0.52 -7.36
C ILE A 38 2.71 -0.77 -6.72
N LEU A 39 3.98 -1.12 -6.94
CA LEU A 39 4.59 -2.30 -6.33
C LEU A 39 4.54 -2.21 -4.79
N CYS A 40 4.93 -1.06 -4.22
CA CYS A 40 4.85 -0.83 -2.78
C CYS A 40 3.41 -0.91 -2.27
N ALA A 41 2.45 -0.31 -2.97
CA ALA A 41 1.03 -0.37 -2.61
C ALA A 41 0.48 -1.81 -2.62
N ALA A 42 0.89 -2.64 -3.58
CA ALA A 42 0.50 -4.04 -3.64
C ALA A 42 1.05 -4.84 -2.45
N VAL A 43 2.31 -4.63 -2.06
CA VAL A 43 2.91 -5.27 -0.86
C VAL A 43 2.19 -4.82 0.41
N ILE A 44 1.87 -3.53 0.52
CA ILE A 44 1.11 -2.98 1.66
C ILE A 44 -0.30 -3.59 1.71
N LEU A 45 -0.97 -3.74 0.56
CA LEU A 45 -2.29 -4.37 0.51
C LEU A 45 -2.22 -5.83 0.98
N ILE A 46 -1.23 -6.60 0.53
CA ILE A 46 -0.99 -7.97 0.99
C ILE A 46 -0.81 -7.99 2.52
N TYR A 47 0.02 -7.10 3.05
CA TYR A 47 0.21 -6.95 4.49
C TYR A 47 -1.10 -6.65 5.22
N MET A 48 -1.88 -5.68 4.75
CA MET A 48 -3.13 -5.25 5.38
C MET A 48 -4.18 -6.37 5.39
N ILE A 49 -4.27 -7.14 4.30
CA ILE A 49 -5.18 -8.29 4.20
C ILE A 49 -4.78 -9.43 5.15
N LEU A 50 -3.48 -9.67 5.31
CA LEU A 50 -2.96 -10.73 6.17
C LEU A 50 -3.02 -10.35 7.66
N PHE A 51 -2.64 -9.12 8.02
CA PHE A 51 -2.36 -8.74 9.41
C PHE A 51 -3.26 -7.63 9.95
N GLY A 52 -3.97 -6.91 9.07
CA GLY A 52 -4.74 -5.73 9.44
C GLY A 52 -3.93 -4.43 9.39
N HIS A 53 -4.52 -3.35 9.89
CA HIS A 53 -3.92 -2.00 9.89
C HIS A 53 -2.81 -1.80 10.93
N GLY A 54 -2.85 -2.57 12.02
CA GLY A 54 -1.87 -2.50 13.10
C GLY A 54 -0.70 -3.47 12.93
N LEU A 55 0.11 -3.59 13.99
CA LEU A 55 1.22 -4.55 14.06
C LEU A 55 0.74 -6.01 13.85
N PRO A 56 1.60 -6.89 13.30
CA PRO A 56 1.24 -8.27 12.98
C PRO A 56 1.14 -9.14 14.24
N THR A 57 0.06 -8.99 15.00
CA THR A 57 -0.22 -9.80 16.20
C THR A 57 -1.00 -11.08 15.88
N SER A 58 -1.67 -11.13 14.72
CA SER A 58 -2.49 -12.27 14.28
C SER A 58 -2.68 -12.26 12.77
N ILE A 59 -2.86 -13.43 12.17
CA ILE A 59 -3.19 -13.60 10.75
C ILE A 59 -4.71 -13.66 10.55
N ASN A 60 -5.19 -13.09 9.45
CA ASN A 60 -6.56 -13.17 8.98
C ASN A 60 -7.00 -14.62 8.73
N LYS A 61 -8.00 -15.08 9.48
CA LYS A 61 -8.54 -16.46 9.39
C LYS A 61 -9.62 -16.65 8.32
N ASN A 62 -10.04 -15.58 7.65
CA ASN A 62 -11.07 -15.60 6.60
C ASN A 62 -10.47 -15.47 5.20
N LEU A 63 -9.15 -15.70 5.09
CA LEU A 63 -8.41 -15.75 3.84
C LEU A 63 -8.21 -17.22 3.45
#